data_AF-A0A7W9JA80-F1
#
_entry.id   AF-A0A7W9JA80-F1
#
_cell.length_a   1.000
_cell.length_b   1.000
_cell.length_c   1.000
_cell.angle_alpha   90.00
_cell.angle_beta   90.00
_cell.angle_gamma   90.00
#
_symmetry.space_group_name_H-M   'P 1'
#
loop_
_entity.id
_entity.type
_entity.pdbx_description
1 polymer ?
#
loop_
_entity_poly.entity_id
_entity_poly.type
_entity_poly.pdbx_seq_one_letter_code
_entity_poly.pdbx_strand_id
1 'polypeptide(L)'
;MGIVVKVRIDGARETLAAFRKLPKEASAELRDANQKISEDMAEKIRTAARSSDAQSALVAQGIKARRDRVPTVQAGGKKRVGRNRKPLDKVLLGANFGARFLNQFRRQTGGFQGSEDYWFFSTVEREEPRIAKEWTDAADRVLSQWGRGG
;
A
#
# COMPACT_ATOMS: atom_id res chain seq x y z
N MET A 1 4.37 13.63 -7.02
CA MET A 1 3.40 13.20 -5.99
C MET A 1 3.07 11.74 -6.26
N GLY A 2 3.16 10.85 -5.27
CA GLY A 2 2.87 9.41 -5.47
C GLY A 2 1.45 9.05 -5.03
N ILE A 3 1.01 7.84 -5.35
CA ILE A 3 -0.26 7.30 -4.85
C ILE A 3 0.00 6.71 -3.46
N VAL A 4 -0.89 6.99 -2.52
CA VAL A 4 -0.88 6.39 -1.18
C VAL A 4 -2.17 5.61 -1.04
N VAL A 5 -2.08 4.33 -0.69
CA VAL A 5 -3.22 3.48 -0.40
C VAL A 5 -3.16 3.05 1.05
N LYS A 6 -4.31 3.15 1.70
CA LYS A 6 -4.58 2.61 3.03
C LYS A 6 -5.49 1.41 2.84
N VAL A 7 -5.13 0.28 3.44
CA VAL A 7 -5.98 -0.91 3.41
C VAL A 7 -7.25 -0.61 4.17
N ARG A 8 -8.39 -0.99 3.58
CA ARG A 8 -9.68 -0.88 4.26
C ARG A 8 -9.78 -2.01 5.27
N ILE A 9 -10.16 -1.66 6.49
CA ILE A 9 -10.31 -2.60 7.59
C ILE A 9 -11.60 -2.24 8.32
N ASP A 10 -12.51 -3.20 8.40
CA ASP A 10 -13.77 -3.04 9.12
C ASP A 10 -13.49 -2.94 10.63
N GLY A 11 -14.20 -2.05 11.32
CA GLY A 11 -13.97 -1.81 12.76
C GLY A 11 -12.74 -0.95 13.08
N ALA A 12 -11.92 -0.58 12.08
CA ALA A 12 -10.69 0.16 12.35
C ALA A 12 -10.94 1.53 13.00
N ARG A 13 -12.07 2.17 12.69
CA ARG A 13 -12.42 3.47 13.26
C ARG A 13 -12.67 3.38 14.76
N GLU A 14 -13.39 2.35 15.19
CA GLU A 14 -13.76 2.06 16.56
C GLU A 14 -12.51 1.70 17.37
N THR A 15 -11.68 0.80 16.85
CA THR A 15 -10.38 0.45 17.44
C THR A 15 -9.51 1.68 17.60
N LEU A 16 -9.33 2.50 16.54
CA LEU A 16 -8.54 3.73 16.64
C LEU A 16 -9.13 4.76 17.62
N ALA A 17 -10.44 4.73 17.88
CA ALA A 17 -11.06 5.54 18.92
C ALA A 17 -10.72 5.03 20.33
N ALA A 18 -10.67 3.71 20.54
CA ALA A 18 -10.21 3.11 21.80
C ALA A 18 -8.76 3.50 22.11
N PHE A 19 -7.86 3.46 21.11
CA PHE A 19 -6.48 3.90 21.25
C PHE A 19 -6.31 5.37 21.65
N ARG A 20 -7.31 6.23 21.45
CA ARG A 20 -7.25 7.65 21.91
C ARG A 20 -7.38 7.78 23.42
N LYS A 21 -7.94 6.76 24.09
CA LYS A 21 -8.08 6.71 25.55
C LYS A 21 -6.83 6.14 26.24
N LEU A 22 -5.90 5.58 25.46
CA LEU A 22 -4.67 4.99 25.95
C LEU A 22 -3.48 5.97 25.87
N PRO A 23 -2.37 5.68 26.56
CA PRO A 23 -1.12 6.44 26.42
C PRO A 23 -0.60 6.47 24.98
N LYS A 24 0.23 7.46 24.65
CA LYS A 24 0.75 7.67 23.29
C LYS A 24 1.64 6.52 22.83
N GLU A 25 2.23 5.80 23.78
CA GLU A 25 3.08 4.65 23.64
C GLU A 25 2.31 3.48 23.02
N ALA A 26 1.05 3.23 23.42
CA ALA A 26 0.19 2.23 22.79
C ALA A 26 -0.05 2.54 21.30
N SER A 27 -0.29 3.81 20.97
CA SER A 27 -0.40 4.24 19.56
C SER A 27 0.92 4.14 18.79
N ALA A 28 2.07 4.24 19.47
CA ALA A 28 3.38 4.04 18.84
C ALA A 28 3.61 2.57 18.54
N GLU A 29 3.31 1.70 19.50
CA GLU A 29 3.41 0.24 19.36
C GLU A 29 2.53 -0.29 18.23
N LEU A 30 1.29 0.20 18.10
CA LEU A 30 0.44 -0.14 16.96
C LEU A 30 1.06 0.29 15.62
N ARG A 31 1.69 1.47 15.54
CA ARG A 31 2.38 1.91 14.32
C ARG A 31 3.58 1.02 13.98
N ASP A 32 4.30 0.54 14.99
CA ASP A 32 5.46 -0.32 14.82
C ASP A 32 5.05 -1.72 14.37
N ALA A 33 4.00 -2.29 14.97
CA ALA A 33 3.40 -3.54 14.50
C ALA A 33 2.94 -3.43 13.03
N ASN A 34 2.29 -2.32 12.69
CA ASN A 34 1.78 -2.09 11.33
C ASN A 34 2.85 -1.80 10.31
N GLN A 35 4.04 -1.36 10.73
CA GLN A 35 5.15 -1.15 9.82
C GLN A 35 5.52 -2.47 9.13
N LYS A 36 5.59 -3.57 9.88
CA LYS A 36 5.90 -4.89 9.34
C LYS A 36 4.81 -5.40 8.38
N ILE A 37 3.54 -5.22 8.74
CA ILE A 37 2.40 -5.59 7.88
C ILE A 37 2.45 -4.79 6.56
N SER A 38 2.74 -3.49 6.65
CA SER A 38 2.87 -2.62 5.48
C SER A 38 4.08 -2.96 4.62
N GLU A 39 5.18 -3.42 5.21
CA GLU A 39 6.39 -3.87 4.51
C GLU A 39 6.14 -5.15 3.72
N ASP A 40 5.46 -6.13 4.31
CA ASP A 40 5.06 -7.35 3.62
C ASP A 40 4.13 -7.02 2.43
N MET A 41 3.11 -6.19 2.63
CA MET A 41 2.25 -5.72 1.53
C MET A 41 3.06 -5.00 0.44
N ALA A 42 3.98 -4.12 0.83
CA ALA A 42 4.84 -3.43 -0.13
C ALA A 42 5.69 -4.41 -0.95
N GLU A 43 6.22 -5.47 -0.36
CA GLU A 43 7.01 -6.47 -1.08
C GLU A 43 6.17 -7.30 -2.06
N LYS A 44 4.95 -7.67 -1.66
CA LYS A 44 4.01 -8.34 -2.56
C LYS A 44 3.68 -7.48 -3.77
N ILE A 45 3.41 -6.20 -3.55
CA ILE A 45 3.16 -5.24 -4.63
C ILE A 45 4.42 -5.06 -5.49
N ARG A 46 5.62 -4.97 -4.90
CA ARG A 46 6.88 -4.90 -5.67
C ARG A 46 7.08 -6.12 -6.54
N THR A 47 6.80 -7.31 -6.01
CA THR A 47 6.92 -8.57 -6.73
C THR A 47 5.96 -8.59 -7.92
N ALA A 48 4.68 -8.23 -7.70
CA ALA A 48 3.69 -8.12 -8.76
C ALA A 48 4.09 -7.08 -9.83
N ALA A 49 4.62 -5.92 -9.42
CA ALA A 49 5.10 -4.89 -10.34
C ALA A 49 6.30 -5.39 -11.18
N ARG A 50 7.27 -6.07 -10.55
CA ARG A 50 8.46 -6.62 -11.23
C ARG A 50 8.10 -7.72 -12.22
N SER A 51 7.09 -8.53 -11.93
CA SER A 51 6.64 -9.61 -12.83
C SER A 51 5.70 -9.14 -13.94
N SER A 52 5.20 -7.90 -13.89
CA SER A 52 4.19 -7.41 -14.83
C SER A 52 4.78 -6.99 -16.18
N ASP A 53 5.63 -5.96 -16.20
CA ASP A 53 6.34 -5.48 -17.40
C ASP A 53 7.57 -4.65 -17.02
N ALA A 54 8.38 -4.26 -18.02
CA ALA A 54 9.60 -3.49 -17.79
C ALA A 54 9.36 -2.10 -17.17
N GLN A 55 8.26 -1.40 -17.50
CA GLN A 55 7.94 -0.11 -16.90
C GLN A 55 7.48 -0.26 -15.44
N SER A 56 6.74 -1.33 -15.15
CA SER A 56 6.26 -1.70 -13.83
C SER A 56 7.42 -2.11 -12.91
N ALA A 57 8.42 -2.81 -13.44
CA ALA A 57 9.66 -3.11 -12.73
C ALA A 57 10.45 -1.85 -12.33
N LEU A 58 10.46 -0.81 -13.16
CA LEU A 58 11.00 0.50 -12.77
C LEU A 58 10.21 1.10 -11.61
N VAL A 59 8.87 1.01 -11.69
CA VAL A 59 7.95 1.53 -10.68
C VAL A 59 8.11 0.84 -9.31
N ALA A 60 8.42 -0.46 -9.30
CA ALA A 60 8.67 -1.23 -8.09
C ALA A 60 9.70 -0.58 -7.15
N GLN A 61 10.70 0.13 -7.71
CA GLN A 61 11.73 0.82 -6.93
C GLN A 61 11.21 2.02 -6.12
N GLY A 62 10.00 2.50 -6.42
CA GLY A 62 9.33 3.60 -5.72
C GLY A 62 8.30 3.14 -4.70
N ILE A 63 8.10 1.82 -4.54
CA ILE A 63 7.07 1.26 -3.66
C ILE A 63 7.66 1.12 -2.26
N LYS A 64 6.96 1.70 -1.27
CA LYS A 64 7.39 1.69 0.12
C LYS A 64 6.22 1.63 1.09
N ALA A 65 6.46 0.90 2.18
CA ALA A 65 5.61 0.95 3.36
C ALA A 65 5.68 2.32 4.03
N ARG A 66 4.58 2.70 4.68
CA ARG A 66 4.51 3.90 5.52
C ARG A 66 4.09 3.50 6.93
N ARG A 67 4.86 4.01 7.90
CA ARG A 67 4.54 3.87 9.31
C ARG A 67 3.28 4.67 9.64
N ASP A 68 2.17 3.98 9.87
CA ASP A 68 0.88 4.56 10.26
C ASP A 68 0.12 3.58 11.16
N ARG A 69 -0.98 4.04 11.77
CA ARG A 69 -1.85 3.21 12.63
C ARG A 69 -2.76 2.27 11.83
N VAL A 70 -2.71 2.35 10.50
CA VAL A 70 -3.34 1.42 9.57
C VAL A 70 -2.33 1.02 8.49
N PRO A 71 -2.43 -0.19 7.91
CA PRO A 71 -1.48 -0.64 6.90
C PRO A 71 -1.51 0.29 5.68
N THR A 72 -0.36 0.86 5.34
CA THR A 72 -0.28 1.93 4.35
C THR A 72 0.92 1.71 3.43
N VAL A 73 0.67 1.73 2.11
CA VAL A 73 1.71 1.65 1.09
C VAL A 73 1.63 2.86 0.17
N GLN A 74 2.81 3.37 -0.19
CA GLN A 74 2.97 4.40 -1.19
C GLN A 74 3.69 3.86 -2.42
N ALA A 75 3.22 4.22 -3.60
CA ALA A 75 3.88 3.98 -4.87
C ALA A 75 4.20 5.29 -5.62
N GLY A 76 5.25 5.27 -6.43
CA GLY A 76 5.67 6.39 -7.26
C GLY A 76 6.62 7.37 -6.55
N GLY A 77 6.53 8.65 -6.90
CA GLY A 77 7.35 9.72 -6.32
C GLY A 77 8.27 10.41 -7.33
N LYS A 78 9.17 11.28 -6.83
CA LYS A 78 10.02 12.15 -7.66
C LYS A 78 11.30 11.49 -8.16
N LYS A 79 11.63 10.27 -7.69
CA LYS A 79 12.82 9.54 -8.15
C LYS A 79 12.68 9.30 -9.67
N ARG A 80 13.75 9.60 -10.40
CA ARG A 80 13.80 9.53 -11.85
C ARG A 80 14.24 8.13 -12.28
N VAL A 81 13.54 7.53 -13.24
CA VAL A 81 13.77 6.15 -13.71
C VAL A 81 13.77 6.05 -15.23
N GLY A 82 14.32 4.93 -15.73
CA GLY A 82 14.44 4.63 -17.16
C GLY A 82 15.41 5.56 -17.90
N ARG A 83 15.57 5.31 -19.21
CA ARG A 83 16.50 6.06 -20.07
C ARG A 83 16.22 7.56 -20.10
N ASN A 84 14.94 7.94 -20.12
CA ASN A 84 14.51 9.34 -20.21
C ASN A 84 14.39 10.03 -18.85
N ARG A 85 14.88 9.40 -17.77
CA ARG A 85 14.88 9.92 -16.39
C ARG A 85 13.54 10.51 -15.98
N LYS A 86 12.43 9.84 -16.34
CA LYS A 86 11.09 10.32 -16.01
C LYS A 86 10.81 10.08 -14.53
N PRO A 87 10.16 11.03 -13.84
CA PRO A 87 9.70 10.81 -12.46
C PRO A 87 8.81 9.57 -12.36
N LEU A 88 8.97 8.81 -11.29
CA LEU A 88 8.24 7.57 -11.04
C LEU A 88 6.73 7.74 -11.03
N ASP A 89 6.22 8.86 -10.50
CA ASP A 89 4.80 9.17 -10.52
C ASP A 89 4.21 9.33 -11.93
N LYS A 90 4.99 9.80 -12.90
CA LYS A 90 4.59 9.87 -14.30
C LYS A 90 4.59 8.51 -15.01
N VAL A 91 5.40 7.57 -14.52
CA VAL A 91 5.47 6.21 -15.07
C VAL A 91 4.41 5.30 -14.43
N LEU A 92 4.13 5.49 -13.14
CA LEU A 92 3.26 4.65 -12.32
C LEU A 92 1.90 4.36 -12.98
N LEU A 93 1.16 5.39 -13.39
CA LEU A 93 -0.18 5.20 -13.93
C LEU A 93 -0.18 4.43 -15.25
N GLY A 94 0.72 4.79 -16.17
CA GLY A 94 0.84 4.08 -17.46
C GLY A 94 1.35 2.64 -17.29
N ALA A 95 2.24 2.39 -16.33
CA ALA A 95 2.70 1.05 -16.02
C ALA A 95 1.62 0.18 -15.36
N ASN A 96 0.78 0.78 -14.52
CA ASN A 96 -0.27 0.07 -13.78
C ASN A 96 -1.55 -0.13 -14.57
N PHE A 97 -1.92 0.79 -15.47
CA PHE A 97 -3.18 0.75 -16.21
C PHE A 97 -3.02 0.69 -17.72
N GLY A 98 -1.80 0.81 -18.21
CA GLY A 98 -1.54 0.93 -19.65
C GLY A 98 -1.85 2.32 -20.19
N ALA A 99 -1.80 2.44 -21.52
CA ALA A 99 -2.14 3.66 -22.23
C ALA A 99 -2.77 3.35 -23.59
N ARG A 100 -3.54 4.30 -24.14
CA ARG A 100 -4.14 4.19 -25.49
C ARG A 100 -3.19 4.62 -26.61
N PHE A 101 -2.33 5.61 -26.34
CA PHE A 101 -1.51 6.28 -27.36
C PHE A 101 0.00 6.24 -27.08
N LEU A 102 0.41 5.73 -25.92
CA LEU A 102 1.80 5.71 -25.49
C LEU A 102 2.34 4.29 -25.61
N ASN A 103 3.08 4.03 -26.70
CA ASN A 103 3.55 2.70 -27.06
C ASN A 103 4.55 2.09 -26.06
N GLN A 104 5.13 2.90 -25.16
CA GLN A 104 5.98 2.39 -24.09
C GLN A 104 5.23 1.66 -22.98
N PHE A 105 3.90 1.80 -22.94
CA PHE A 105 3.04 1.13 -21.97
C PHE A 105 2.18 0.09 -22.68
N ARG A 106 1.73 -0.92 -21.92
CA ARG A 106 0.74 -1.89 -22.42
C ARG A 106 -0.55 -1.16 -22.84
N ARG A 107 -1.30 -1.77 -23.75
CA ARG A 107 -2.59 -1.24 -24.17
C ARG A 107 -3.56 -1.34 -23.00
N GLN A 108 -4.15 -0.22 -22.59
CA GLN A 108 -5.12 -0.18 -21.50
C GLN A 108 -6.24 -1.22 -21.69
N THR A 109 -6.40 -2.09 -20.69
CA THR A 109 -7.44 -3.11 -20.60
C THR A 109 -8.56 -2.57 -19.72
N GLY A 110 -9.58 -1.95 -20.33
CA GLY A 110 -10.72 -1.38 -19.62
C GLY A 110 -11.29 -0.12 -20.27
N GLY A 111 -12.61 0.04 -20.17
CA GLY A 111 -13.32 1.25 -20.62
C GLY A 111 -13.23 2.42 -19.63
N PHE A 112 -13.96 3.50 -19.91
CA PHE A 112 -14.03 4.72 -19.08
C PHE A 112 -14.57 4.50 -17.65
N GLN A 113 -15.03 3.29 -17.32
CA GLN A 113 -15.88 2.97 -16.15
C GLN A 113 -15.20 2.14 -15.06
N GLY A 114 -13.90 1.89 -15.15
CA GLY A 114 -13.17 1.14 -14.12
C GLY A 114 -12.06 0.34 -14.77
N SER A 115 -10.85 0.84 -14.65
CA SER A 115 -9.66 0.17 -15.18
C SER A 115 -9.31 -1.00 -14.27
N GLU A 116 -9.41 -2.23 -14.79
CA GLU A 116 -8.63 -3.36 -14.30
C GLU A 116 -7.18 -2.90 -14.27
N ASP A 117 -6.63 -2.74 -13.07
CA ASP A 117 -5.21 -2.50 -12.97
C ASP A 117 -4.43 -3.79 -13.22
N TYR A 118 -3.17 -3.66 -13.60
CA TYR A 118 -2.35 -4.81 -13.87
C TYR A 118 -1.74 -5.45 -12.61
N TRP A 119 -1.55 -4.70 -11.52
CA TRP A 119 -0.78 -5.23 -10.39
C TRP A 119 -0.96 -4.49 -9.06
N PHE A 120 -1.14 -3.17 -9.02
CA PHE A 120 -1.16 -2.41 -7.77
C PHE A 120 -2.43 -2.63 -6.93
N PHE A 121 -3.59 -2.21 -7.43
CA PHE A 121 -4.86 -2.27 -6.71
C PHE A 121 -5.36 -3.71 -6.58
N SER A 122 -5.27 -4.50 -7.65
CA SER A 122 -5.58 -5.93 -7.64
C SER A 122 -4.76 -6.71 -6.61
N THR A 123 -3.52 -6.31 -6.35
CA THR A 123 -2.72 -6.93 -5.27
C THR A 123 -3.15 -6.45 -3.89
N VAL A 124 -3.50 -5.17 -3.73
CA VAL A 124 -4.03 -4.67 -2.45
C VAL A 124 -5.34 -5.38 -2.11
N GLU A 125 -6.29 -5.44 -3.05
CA GLU A 125 -7.60 -6.07 -2.84
C GLU A 125 -7.47 -7.56 -2.52
N ARG A 126 -6.60 -8.28 -3.23
CA ARG A 126 -6.32 -9.70 -2.95
C ARG A 126 -5.74 -9.93 -1.56
N GLU A 127 -4.93 -8.99 -1.06
CA GLU A 127 -4.24 -9.09 0.23
C GLU A 127 -5.04 -8.49 1.40
N GLU A 128 -6.09 -7.72 1.11
CA GLU A 128 -6.91 -6.99 2.09
C GLU A 128 -7.43 -7.90 3.21
N PRO A 129 -8.04 -9.09 2.95
CA PRO A 129 -8.57 -9.92 4.03
C PRO A 129 -7.50 -10.42 4.99
N ARG A 130 -6.33 -10.80 4.47
CA ARG A 130 -5.21 -11.27 5.30
C ARG A 130 -4.65 -10.13 6.14
N ILE A 131 -4.42 -8.97 5.52
CA ILE A 131 -3.87 -7.80 6.20
C ILE A 131 -4.83 -7.26 7.25
N ALA A 132 -6.14 -7.25 6.97
CA ALA A 132 -7.16 -6.86 7.93
C ALA A 132 -7.13 -7.76 9.17
N LYS A 133 -6.98 -9.07 8.98
CA LYS A 133 -6.82 -10.02 10.09
C LYS A 133 -5.55 -9.75 10.90
N GLU A 134 -4.39 -9.66 10.25
CA GLU A 134 -3.11 -9.42 10.93
C GLU A 134 -3.10 -8.09 11.70
N TRP A 135 -3.71 -7.06 11.14
CA TRP A 135 -3.86 -5.77 11.82
C TRP A 135 -4.78 -5.85 13.04
N THR A 136 -5.90 -6.57 12.92
CA THR A 136 -6.85 -6.76 14.02
C THR A 136 -6.18 -7.53 15.17
N ASP A 137 -5.49 -8.62 14.86
CA ASP A 137 -4.72 -9.41 15.83
C ASP A 137 -3.63 -8.56 16.52
N ALA A 138 -2.98 -7.66 15.79
CA ALA A 138 -1.99 -6.74 16.34
C ALA A 138 -2.63 -5.67 17.24
N ALA A 139 -3.74 -5.08 16.81
CA ALA A 139 -4.46 -4.07 17.57
C ALA A 139 -5.01 -4.65 18.88
N ASP A 140 -5.62 -5.82 18.85
CA ASP A 140 -6.16 -6.52 20.02
C ASP A 140 -5.06 -6.86 21.02
N ARG A 141 -3.90 -7.29 20.54
CA ARG A 141 -2.73 -7.55 21.39
C ARG A 141 -2.31 -6.30 22.15
N VAL A 142 -2.14 -5.18 21.45
CA VAL A 142 -1.73 -3.92 22.07
C VAL A 142 -2.83 -3.44 23.03
N LEU A 143 -4.10 -3.48 22.64
CA LEU A 143 -5.21 -3.14 23.54
C LEU A 143 -5.22 -4.00 24.81
N SER A 144 -4.98 -5.31 24.70
CA SER A 144 -4.96 -6.22 25.85
C SER A 144 -3.79 -5.96 26.80
N GLN A 145 -2.61 -5.61 26.26
CA GLN A 145 -1.42 -5.30 27.04
C GLN A 145 -1.62 -4.01 27.85
N TRP A 146 -2.17 -2.98 27.21
CA TRP A 146 -2.38 -1.68 27.84
C TRP A 146 -3.67 -1.64 28.70
N GLY A 147 -4.68 -2.46 28.39
CA GLY A 147 -5.91 -2.56 29.18
C GLY A 147 -5.77 -3.37 30.48
N ARG A 148 -4.75 -4.22 30.61
CA ARG A 148 -4.46 -4.98 31.84
C ARG A 148 -3.55 -4.23 32.83
N GLY A 149 -2.95 -3.11 32.41
CA GLY A 149 -2.00 -2.32 33.21
C GLY A 149 -2.51 -0.92 33.58
N GLY A 150 -3.80 -0.66 33.42
CA GLY A 150 -4.47 0.59 33.78
C GLY A 150 -5.40 0.43 34.98
#